data_AF-A0A4U3LP06-F1
#
_entry.id   AF-A0A4U3LP06-F1
#
_cell.length_a   1.000
_cell.length_b   1.000
_cell.length_c   1.000
_cell.angle_alpha   90.00
_cell.angle_beta   90.00
_cell.angle_gamma   90.00
#
_symmetry.space_group_name_H-M   'P 1'
#
loop_
_entity.id
_entity.type
_entity.pdbx_description
1 polymer ?
#
loop_
_entity_poly.entity_id
_entity_poly.type
_entity_poly.pdbx_seq_one_letter_code
_entity_poly.pdbx_strand_id
1 'polypeptide(L)'
;MLVGSVTPGGDHPSLRVTATSPPTVLLMRSYPDIYPDGQVRLSGTFANDPDITGTGGLYWGNVVIGSTMYASAYYLTENNEVDRSRVYLSRVGGGWGDATFTDTTRYWNYPDPPVFTTQYSLRSNGTITRWDGNWGNKQTATGFAAVKTMALISQTATYDTFLANTRGGALYTIRIPRTSPLKPVVKKVRDSTWQGFEALIISKCGVYGTLLLGIDKDTHSGYLYAVGHANGTATVIKGLGRVPSTFADPVYFRHVLRPGDDQMLFGE
;
A
#
# COMPACT_ATOMS: atom_id res chain seq x y z
N MET A 1 2.89 -8.52 -9.83
CA MET A 1 2.42 -7.92 -8.56
C MET A 1 0.93 -8.15 -8.40
N LEU A 2 0.44 -8.26 -7.16
CA LEU A 2 -0.99 -8.28 -6.86
C LEU A 2 -1.44 -6.88 -6.43
N VAL A 3 -2.53 -6.42 -7.03
CA VAL A 3 -3.15 -5.12 -6.79
C VAL A 3 -4.56 -5.39 -6.32
N GLY A 4 -4.88 -4.96 -5.09
CA GLY A 4 -6.25 -5.01 -4.59
C GLY A 4 -6.93 -3.66 -4.74
N SER A 5 -8.25 -3.67 -4.75
CA SER A 5 -9.06 -2.47 -4.70
C SER A 5 -10.31 -2.68 -3.86
N VAL A 6 -10.99 -1.56 -3.56
CA VAL A 6 -12.37 -1.56 -3.10
C VAL A 6 -13.22 -0.88 -4.17
N THR A 7 -14.22 -1.58 -4.70
CA THR A 7 -15.11 -1.04 -5.74
C THR A 7 -16.11 -0.03 -5.13
N PRO A 8 -16.82 0.76 -5.96
CA PRO A 8 -17.92 1.59 -5.46
C PRO A 8 -19.01 0.79 -4.73
N GLY A 9 -19.26 -0.46 -5.11
CA GLY A 9 -20.19 -1.38 -4.43
C GLY A 9 -19.61 -2.06 -3.18
N GLY A 10 -18.39 -1.69 -2.75
CA GLY A 10 -17.77 -2.27 -1.57
C GLY A 10 -17.22 -3.69 -1.74
N ASP A 11 -17.09 -4.16 -2.99
CA ASP A 11 -16.42 -5.42 -3.30
C ASP A 11 -14.90 -5.28 -3.12
N HIS A 12 -14.24 -6.42 -2.92
CA HIS A 12 -12.80 -6.51 -2.79
C HIS A 12 -12.21 -7.39 -3.90
N PRO A 13 -11.98 -6.85 -5.11
CA PRO A 13 -11.29 -7.52 -6.20
C PRO A 13 -9.77 -7.49 -6.05
N SER A 14 -9.13 -8.39 -6.79
CA SER A 14 -7.68 -8.41 -6.98
C SER A 14 -7.32 -8.59 -8.45
N LEU A 15 -6.29 -7.87 -8.87
CA LEU A 15 -5.68 -7.97 -10.18
C LEU A 15 -4.25 -8.48 -10.05
N ARG A 16 -3.85 -9.37 -10.96
CA ARG A 16 -2.45 -9.71 -11.17
C ARG A 16 -1.94 -8.91 -12.36
N VAL A 17 -1.01 -7.99 -12.09
CA VAL A 17 -0.30 -7.24 -13.14
C VAL A 17 1.07 -7.88 -13.35
N THR A 18 1.38 -8.24 -14.59
CA THR A 18 2.63 -8.92 -14.98
C THR A 18 3.46 -8.04 -15.90
N ALA A 19 4.76 -7.96 -15.61
CA ALA A 19 5.73 -7.13 -16.33
C ALA A 19 6.22 -7.77 -17.64
N THR A 20 5.30 -8.11 -18.53
CA THR A 20 5.59 -8.50 -19.92
C THR A 20 5.79 -7.26 -20.81
N SER A 21 6.13 -7.46 -22.09
CA SER A 21 6.18 -6.39 -23.08
C SER A 21 5.20 -6.69 -24.22
N PRO A 22 4.00 -6.06 -24.24
CA PRO A 22 3.45 -5.11 -23.26
C PRO A 22 3.02 -5.79 -21.93
N PRO A 23 2.80 -5.03 -20.83
CA PRO A 23 2.29 -5.58 -19.58
C PRO A 23 0.95 -6.28 -19.77
N THR A 24 0.68 -7.32 -18.99
CA THR A 24 -0.60 -8.05 -18.98
C THR A 24 -1.30 -7.93 -17.64
N VAL A 25 -2.63 -8.06 -17.67
CA VAL A 25 -3.50 -8.09 -16.49
C VAL A 25 -4.34 -9.34 -16.51
N LEU A 26 -4.46 -9.97 -15.35
CA LEU A 26 -5.43 -11.02 -15.08
C LEU A 26 -6.30 -10.60 -13.90
N LEU A 27 -7.61 -10.55 -14.10
CA LEU A 27 -8.55 -10.48 -12.98
C LEU A 27 -8.44 -11.78 -12.19
N MET A 28 -8.14 -11.65 -10.90
CA MET A 28 -8.10 -12.78 -9.98
C MET A 28 -9.52 -12.99 -9.44
N ARG A 29 -9.66 -13.06 -8.11
CA ARG A 29 -10.95 -13.20 -7.46
C ARG A 29 -11.50 -11.84 -7.07
N SER A 30 -12.83 -11.73 -7.08
CA SER A 30 -13.57 -10.62 -6.48
C SER A 30 -14.48 -11.18 -5.40
N TYR A 31 -14.41 -10.59 -4.22
CA TYR A 31 -15.28 -10.94 -3.11
C TYR A 31 -16.31 -9.82 -2.94
N PRO A 32 -17.61 -10.10 -3.15
CA PRO A 32 -18.62 -9.05 -3.15
C PRO A 32 -18.98 -8.60 -1.74
N ASP A 33 -19.53 -7.39 -1.62
CA ASP A 33 -20.18 -6.88 -0.40
C ASP A 33 -19.31 -7.01 0.87
N ILE A 34 -18.02 -6.67 0.79
CA ILE A 34 -17.13 -6.70 1.96
C ILE A 34 -17.32 -5.43 2.80
N TYR A 35 -17.59 -4.31 2.14
CA TYR A 35 -17.79 -3.02 2.77
C TYR A 35 -19.12 -2.39 2.33
N PRO A 36 -19.68 -1.45 3.09
CA PRO A 36 -20.79 -0.65 2.62
C PRO A 36 -20.43 0.20 1.40
N ASP A 37 -21.34 0.27 0.44
CA ASP A 37 -21.21 1.00 -0.82
C ASP A 37 -20.69 2.43 -0.63
N GLY A 38 -19.66 2.78 -1.39
CA GLY A 38 -19.11 4.13 -1.48
C GLY A 38 -18.46 4.67 -0.20
N GLN A 39 -18.34 3.88 0.87
CA GLN A 39 -17.88 4.44 2.15
C GLN A 39 -16.37 4.31 2.40
N VAL A 40 -15.69 3.35 1.76
CA VAL A 40 -14.23 3.19 1.91
C VAL A 40 -13.51 4.28 1.14
N ARG A 41 -12.66 5.04 1.83
CA ARG A 41 -11.89 6.16 1.26
C ARG A 41 -10.41 5.87 1.10
N LEU A 42 -9.85 5.08 2.01
CA LEU A 42 -8.44 4.69 2.00
C LEU A 42 -8.32 3.23 2.43
N SER A 43 -7.28 2.57 1.96
CA SER A 43 -6.85 1.28 2.44
C SER A 43 -5.32 1.27 2.54
N GLY A 44 -4.82 0.62 3.58
CA GLY A 44 -3.42 0.18 3.61
C GLY A 44 -3.22 -1.10 2.80
N THR A 45 -2.02 -1.67 2.89
CA THR A 45 -1.73 -3.00 2.36
C THR A 45 -2.69 -4.03 2.97
N PHE A 46 -3.29 -4.86 2.11
CA PHE A 46 -4.02 -6.05 2.53
C PHE A 46 -3.16 -7.29 2.34
N ALA A 47 -3.28 -8.21 3.29
CA ALA A 47 -2.63 -9.50 3.26
C ALA A 47 -3.68 -10.62 3.16
N ASN A 48 -3.27 -11.77 2.62
CA ASN A 48 -4.07 -12.98 2.61
C ASN A 48 -3.26 -14.23 2.95
N ASP A 49 -3.73 -15.00 3.93
CA ASP A 49 -3.11 -16.25 4.36
C ASP A 49 -4.01 -17.39 3.90
N PRO A 50 -3.63 -18.13 2.86
CA PRO A 50 -4.42 -19.25 2.36
C PRO A 50 -4.33 -20.50 3.25
N ASP A 51 -3.36 -20.56 4.19
CA ASP A 51 -3.00 -21.80 4.89
C ASP A 51 -3.67 -21.91 6.27
N ILE A 52 -4.77 -21.19 6.49
CA ILE A 52 -5.53 -21.24 7.75
C ILE A 52 -6.43 -22.48 7.76
N THR A 53 -6.07 -23.46 8.60
CA THR A 53 -6.79 -24.74 8.76
C THR A 53 -8.30 -24.55 8.95
N GLY A 54 -9.10 -25.31 8.18
CA GLY A 54 -10.56 -25.29 8.23
C GLY A 54 -11.21 -24.07 7.56
N THR A 55 -10.46 -23.37 6.70
CA THR A 55 -10.92 -22.21 5.93
C THR A 55 -10.29 -22.22 4.54
N GLY A 56 -10.80 -21.42 3.60
CA GLY A 56 -10.14 -21.14 2.32
C GLY A 56 -9.11 -20.01 2.40
N GLY A 57 -8.90 -19.46 3.61
CA GLY A 57 -7.94 -18.41 3.90
C GLY A 57 -8.52 -17.25 4.71
N LEU A 58 -7.63 -16.35 5.13
CA LEU A 58 -7.93 -15.13 5.87
C LEU A 58 -7.39 -13.93 5.10
N TYR A 59 -8.20 -12.89 4.91
CA TYR A 59 -7.78 -11.59 4.40
C TYR A 59 -7.80 -10.58 5.54
N TRP A 60 -6.79 -9.71 5.61
CA TRP A 60 -6.75 -8.66 6.64
C TRP A 60 -5.95 -7.43 6.23
N GLY A 61 -6.35 -6.29 6.78
CA GLY A 61 -5.75 -4.99 6.51
C GLY A 61 -6.43 -3.89 7.32
N ASN A 62 -6.10 -2.66 6.98
CA ASN A 62 -6.70 -1.47 7.60
C ASN A 62 -7.40 -0.63 6.53
N VAL A 63 -8.61 -0.20 6.81
CA VAL A 63 -9.41 0.65 5.91
C VAL A 63 -9.92 1.88 6.65
N VAL A 64 -10.04 2.99 5.93
CA VAL A 64 -10.73 4.19 6.43
C VAL A 64 -12.11 4.25 5.81
N ILE A 65 -13.14 4.16 6.66
CA ILE A 65 -14.54 4.31 6.30
C ILE A 65 -15.02 5.65 6.87
N GLY A 66 -15.43 6.56 5.99
CA GLY A 66 -15.71 7.95 6.35
C GLY A 66 -14.49 8.62 7.00
N SER A 67 -14.58 8.93 8.29
CA SER A 67 -13.51 9.55 9.10
C SER A 67 -12.93 8.63 10.17
N THR A 68 -13.19 7.32 10.08
CA THR A 68 -12.81 6.32 11.09
C THR A 68 -11.96 5.22 10.48
N MET A 69 -10.89 4.84 11.18
CA MET A 69 -10.06 3.69 10.84
C MET A 69 -10.67 2.41 11.42
N TYR A 70 -10.69 1.37 10.61
CA TYR A 70 -11.09 0.02 10.97
C TYR A 70 -9.99 -0.97 10.62
N ALA A 71 -9.73 -1.87 11.56
CA ALA A 71 -9.06 -3.14 11.26
C ALA A 71 -10.10 -4.04 10.58
N SER A 72 -9.83 -4.42 9.34
CA SER A 72 -10.72 -5.23 8.52
C SER A 72 -10.13 -6.61 8.37
N ALA A 73 -10.96 -7.62 8.55
CA ALA A 73 -10.60 -9.00 8.30
C ALA A 73 -11.82 -9.79 7.80
N TYR A 74 -11.61 -10.76 6.92
CA TYR A 74 -12.65 -11.72 6.56
C TYR A 74 -12.05 -13.08 6.21
N TYR A 75 -12.80 -14.13 6.52
CA TYR A 75 -12.42 -15.50 6.21
C TYR A 75 -13.13 -15.99 4.95
N LEU A 76 -12.50 -16.96 4.29
CA LEU A 76 -13.12 -17.73 3.24
C LEU A 76 -13.54 -19.11 3.76
N THR A 77 -14.64 -19.65 3.23
CA THR A 77 -14.98 -21.06 3.35
C THR A 77 -13.98 -21.91 2.56
N GLU A 78 -13.93 -23.22 2.79
CA GLU A 78 -13.07 -24.14 2.01
C GLU A 78 -13.40 -24.14 0.50
N ASN A 79 -14.60 -23.69 0.12
CA ASN A 79 -15.02 -23.48 -1.27
C ASN A 79 -14.54 -22.13 -1.85
N ASN A 80 -13.72 -21.39 -1.11
CA ASN A 80 -13.21 -20.04 -1.44
C ASN A 80 -14.31 -18.97 -1.56
N GLU A 81 -15.45 -19.15 -0.88
CA GLU A 81 -16.49 -18.13 -0.77
C GLU A 81 -16.29 -17.32 0.50
N VAL A 82 -16.79 -16.09 0.57
CA VAL A 82 -16.71 -15.30 1.80
C VAL A 82 -17.56 -15.97 2.88
N ASP A 83 -16.96 -16.29 4.02
CA ASP A 83 -17.73 -16.67 5.20
C ASP A 83 -18.34 -15.40 5.81
N ARG A 84 -19.61 -15.16 5.48
CA ARG A 84 -20.36 -13.96 5.91
C ARG A 84 -20.52 -13.87 7.42
N SER A 85 -20.42 -14.97 8.16
CA SER A 85 -20.43 -14.96 9.62
C SER A 85 -19.10 -14.49 10.23
N ARG A 86 -18.05 -14.41 9.41
CA ARG A 86 -16.67 -14.10 9.81
C ARG A 86 -16.09 -12.92 9.03
N VAL A 87 -16.92 -11.92 8.74
CA VAL A 87 -16.50 -10.59 8.25
C VAL A 87 -16.42 -9.64 9.43
N TYR A 88 -15.23 -9.10 9.68
CA TYR A 88 -14.93 -8.26 10.84
C TYR A 88 -14.49 -6.86 10.39
N LEU A 89 -15.15 -5.86 10.98
CA LEU A 89 -14.75 -4.44 10.91
C LEU A 89 -14.63 -3.91 12.34
N SER A 90 -13.45 -4.08 12.92
CA SER A 90 -13.16 -3.62 14.28
C SER A 90 -12.70 -2.17 14.26
N ARG A 91 -13.45 -1.28 14.93
CA ARG A 91 -13.11 0.13 15.02
C ARG A 91 -11.78 0.31 15.76
N VAL A 92 -10.81 0.95 15.09
CA VAL A 92 -9.53 1.37 15.71
C VAL A 92 -9.67 2.75 16.34
N GLY A 93 -10.20 3.73 15.59
CA GLY A 93 -10.30 5.10 16.09
C GLY A 93 -10.78 6.11 15.05
N GLY A 94 -11.32 7.23 15.53
CA GLY A 94 -11.79 8.33 14.68
C GLY A 94 -10.67 9.32 14.30
N GLY A 95 -11.05 10.35 13.55
CA GLY A 95 -10.16 11.47 13.20
C GLY A 95 -9.25 11.18 12.01
N TRP A 96 -9.73 10.41 11.02
CA TRP A 96 -9.01 10.08 9.77
C TRP A 96 -9.54 10.84 8.55
N GLY A 97 -10.47 11.79 8.73
CA GLY A 97 -11.16 12.47 7.63
C GLY A 97 -10.25 13.24 6.67
N ASP A 98 -9.13 13.77 7.17
CA ASP A 98 -8.12 14.50 6.41
C ASP A 98 -6.88 13.64 6.06
N ALA A 99 -6.91 12.34 6.34
CA ALA A 99 -5.87 11.44 5.88
C ALA A 99 -5.93 11.30 4.36
N THR A 100 -4.76 11.18 3.73
CA THR A 100 -4.58 11.00 2.28
C THR A 100 -3.86 9.69 1.95
N PHE A 101 -3.20 9.10 2.94
CA PHE A 101 -2.54 7.81 2.84
C PHE A 101 -2.50 7.15 4.22
N THR A 102 -2.56 5.82 4.22
CA THR A 102 -2.31 4.97 5.38
C THR A 102 -1.70 3.65 4.93
N ASP A 103 -0.84 3.06 5.76
CA ASP A 103 -0.33 1.72 5.50
C ASP A 103 0.14 1.06 6.80
N THR A 104 0.18 -0.28 6.78
CA THR A 104 0.77 -1.09 7.85
C THR A 104 1.99 -1.80 7.31
N THR A 105 3.17 -1.44 7.82
CA THR A 105 4.42 -2.10 7.47
C THR A 105 4.76 -3.15 8.52
N ARG A 106 5.37 -4.25 8.08
CA ARG A 106 5.85 -5.32 8.95
C ARG A 106 7.27 -5.68 8.55
N TYR A 107 8.21 -5.61 9.48
CA TYR A 107 9.58 -6.03 9.27
C TYR A 107 9.77 -7.41 9.91
N TRP A 108 10.18 -8.38 9.11
CA TRP A 108 10.31 -9.78 9.51
C TRP A 108 11.78 -10.21 9.56
N ASN A 109 12.08 -11.16 10.44
CA ASN A 109 13.24 -12.05 10.36
C ASN A 109 12.71 -13.43 9.96
N TYR A 110 12.19 -13.55 8.73
CA TYR A 110 11.47 -14.75 8.31
C TYR A 110 12.33 -16.03 8.51
N PRO A 111 11.76 -17.12 9.05
CA PRO A 111 10.33 -17.39 9.29
C PRO A 111 9.77 -16.91 10.64
N ASP A 112 10.53 -16.19 11.46
CA ASP A 112 10.06 -15.72 12.76
C ASP A 112 8.95 -14.66 12.63
N PRO A 113 8.07 -14.50 13.63
CA PRO A 113 7.08 -13.42 13.66
C PRO A 113 7.70 -12.03 13.41
N PRO A 114 6.91 -11.05 12.93
CA PRO A 114 7.46 -9.74 12.58
C PRO A 114 8.06 -9.07 13.81
N VAL A 115 9.33 -8.71 13.71
CA VAL A 115 10.08 -7.99 14.75
C VAL A 115 9.42 -6.65 15.03
N PHE A 116 8.94 -5.98 13.98
CA PHE A 116 8.22 -4.71 14.10
C PHE A 116 6.98 -4.70 13.23
N THR A 117 5.88 -4.22 13.79
CA THR A 117 4.72 -3.75 13.03
C THR A 117 4.61 -2.25 13.24
N THR A 118 4.39 -1.50 12.17
CA THR A 118 4.34 -0.04 12.21
C THR A 118 3.15 0.45 11.39
N GLN A 119 2.39 1.37 11.97
CA GLN A 119 1.26 2.02 11.31
C GLN A 119 1.69 3.40 10.82
N TYR A 120 1.31 3.75 9.61
CA TYR A 120 1.59 5.07 9.02
C TYR A 120 0.32 5.79 8.60
N SER A 121 0.39 7.11 8.67
CA SER A 121 -0.56 7.99 7.98
C SER A 121 0.14 9.22 7.43
N LEU A 122 -0.40 9.76 6.34
CA LEU A 122 -0.12 11.11 5.86
C LEU A 122 -1.42 11.91 5.86
N ARG A 123 -1.39 13.06 6.52
CA ARG A 123 -2.48 14.04 6.57
C ARG A 123 -2.37 15.03 5.40
N SER A 124 -3.50 15.58 4.99
CA SER A 124 -3.57 16.61 3.94
C SER A 124 -2.72 17.85 4.24
N ASN A 125 -2.52 18.17 5.51
CA ASN A 125 -1.64 19.25 5.97
C ASN A 125 -0.13 18.92 5.89
N GLY A 126 0.25 17.73 5.41
CA GLY A 126 1.64 17.32 5.32
C GLY A 126 2.25 16.76 6.60
N THR A 127 1.44 16.33 7.56
CA THR A 127 1.92 15.63 8.75
C THR A 127 1.96 14.13 8.50
N ILE A 128 3.17 13.55 8.54
CA ILE A 128 3.37 12.11 8.62
C ILE A 128 3.27 11.71 10.09
N THR A 129 2.49 10.67 10.37
CA THR A 129 2.41 10.06 11.70
C THR A 129 2.79 8.59 11.62
N ARG A 130 3.59 8.14 12.59
CA ARG A 130 4.00 6.76 12.80
C ARG A 130 3.50 6.29 14.16
N TRP A 131 2.95 5.09 14.24
CA TRP A 131 2.67 4.38 15.49
C TRP A 131 3.28 3.00 15.47
N ASP A 132 3.47 2.42 16.65
CA ASP A 132 3.75 0.99 16.76
C ASP A 132 2.49 0.17 16.45
N GLY A 133 2.65 -1.14 16.25
CA GLY A 133 1.56 -2.01 15.80
C GLY A 133 0.31 -2.02 16.69
N ASN A 134 0.47 -1.72 17.98
CA ASN A 134 -0.63 -1.58 18.95
C ASN A 134 -1.24 -0.17 18.97
N TRP A 135 -0.92 0.68 17.98
CA TRP A 135 -1.31 2.09 17.91
C TRP A 135 -0.72 2.97 19.04
N GLY A 136 0.28 2.48 19.75
CA GLY A 136 1.05 3.21 20.75
C GLY A 136 2.21 4.01 20.17
N ASN A 137 2.97 4.69 21.05
CA ASN A 137 4.20 5.42 20.72
C ASN A 137 4.08 6.33 19.49
N LYS A 138 2.99 7.11 19.43
CA LYS A 138 2.73 8.06 18.35
C LYS A 138 3.91 9.02 18.16
N GLN A 139 4.42 9.09 16.93
CA GLN A 139 5.45 10.03 16.51
C GLN A 139 5.01 10.77 15.25
N THR A 140 5.40 12.03 15.10
CA THR A 140 4.95 12.89 13.99
C THR A 140 6.09 13.70 13.39
N ALA A 141 6.02 13.95 12.09
CA ALA A 141 6.89 14.89 11.38
C ALA A 141 6.06 15.72 10.39
N THR A 142 6.33 17.02 10.30
CA THR A 142 5.65 17.96 9.40
C THR A 142 6.53 18.30 8.21
N GLY A 143 6.01 19.08 7.25
CA GLY A 143 6.75 19.52 6.06
C GLY A 143 6.48 18.72 4.79
N PHE A 144 5.50 17.82 4.81
CA PHE A 144 5.16 16.95 3.67
C PHE A 144 3.90 17.40 2.92
N ALA A 145 3.51 18.68 3.01
CA ALA A 145 2.25 19.17 2.46
C ALA A 145 2.19 19.06 0.92
N ALA A 146 3.34 19.00 0.26
CA ALA A 146 3.42 18.77 -1.18
C ALA A 146 3.16 17.32 -1.59
N VAL A 147 3.30 16.34 -0.67
CA VAL A 147 3.17 14.90 -0.96
C VAL A 147 1.71 14.56 -1.25
N LYS A 148 1.48 13.90 -2.39
CA LYS A 148 0.15 13.51 -2.88
C LYS A 148 -0.21 12.12 -2.38
N THR A 149 0.65 11.14 -2.63
CA THR A 149 0.56 9.77 -2.10
C THR A 149 1.95 9.17 -1.91
N MET A 150 2.03 7.98 -1.30
CA MET A 150 3.27 7.29 -1.00
C MET A 150 3.10 5.77 -1.12
N ALA A 151 4.19 5.04 -1.33
CA ALA A 151 4.23 3.58 -1.32
C ALA A 151 5.54 3.08 -0.69
N LEU A 152 5.46 2.04 0.14
CA LEU A 152 6.64 1.45 0.77
C LEU A 152 7.54 0.79 -0.29
N ILE A 153 8.81 1.21 -0.38
CA ILE A 153 9.77 0.65 -1.35
C ILE A 153 10.89 -0.14 -0.67
N SER A 154 11.21 0.16 0.59
CA SER A 154 12.28 -0.51 1.33
C SER A 154 12.01 -0.53 2.83
N GLN A 155 12.48 -1.58 3.50
CA GLN A 155 12.30 -1.79 4.93
C GLN A 155 13.58 -2.33 5.56
N THR A 156 13.90 -1.84 6.75
CA THR A 156 15.01 -2.32 7.57
C THR A 156 14.64 -2.38 9.05
N ALA A 157 15.52 -2.96 9.86
CA ALA A 157 15.39 -2.97 11.31
C ALA A 157 15.44 -1.57 11.95
N THR A 158 15.88 -0.52 11.22
CA THR A 158 16.05 0.83 11.77
C THR A 158 15.20 1.90 11.07
N TYR A 159 14.66 1.64 9.89
CA TYR A 159 13.82 2.57 9.15
C TYR A 159 12.93 1.87 8.11
N ASP A 160 11.88 2.55 7.69
CA ASP A 160 11.12 2.25 6.48
C ASP A 160 11.36 3.39 5.46
N THR A 161 11.43 3.08 4.17
CA THR A 161 11.53 4.08 3.11
C THR A 161 10.31 4.00 2.20
N PHE A 162 9.67 5.15 2.01
CA PHE A 162 8.56 5.31 1.08
C PHE A 162 9.03 6.03 -0.18
N LEU A 163 8.52 5.62 -1.34
CA LEU A 163 8.53 6.41 -2.56
C LEU A 163 7.28 7.31 -2.57
N ALA A 164 7.44 8.60 -2.83
CA ALA A 164 6.41 9.61 -2.66
C ALA A 164 6.39 10.57 -3.86
N ASN A 165 5.23 10.74 -4.48
CA ASN A 165 5.03 11.76 -5.50
C ASN A 165 4.48 13.05 -4.88
N THR A 166 4.76 14.17 -5.53
CA THR A 166 4.22 15.47 -5.11
C THR A 166 3.17 15.99 -6.08
N ARG A 167 2.31 16.89 -5.60
CA ARG A 167 1.36 17.62 -6.45
C ARG A 167 2.06 18.45 -7.54
N GLY A 168 3.32 18.83 -7.31
CA GLY A 168 4.17 19.53 -8.28
C GLY A 168 4.90 18.63 -9.28
N GLY A 169 4.76 17.31 -9.18
CA GLY A 169 5.26 16.37 -10.19
C GLY A 169 6.58 15.68 -9.87
N ALA A 170 7.26 16.06 -8.81
CA ALA A 170 8.49 15.42 -8.40
C ALA A 170 8.24 14.07 -7.70
N LEU A 171 9.26 13.20 -7.74
CA LEU A 171 9.30 11.93 -7.02
C LEU A 171 10.44 11.96 -6.01
N TYR A 172 10.16 11.55 -4.79
CA TYR A 172 11.10 11.52 -3.68
C TYR A 172 11.09 10.15 -3.01
N THR A 173 12.17 9.84 -2.32
CA THR A 173 12.11 8.90 -1.20
C THR A 173 11.99 9.64 0.12
N ILE A 174 11.29 9.03 1.06
CA ILE A 174 11.13 9.50 2.44
C ILE A 174 11.50 8.34 3.35
N ARG A 175 12.72 8.39 3.89
CA ARG A 175 13.22 7.43 4.86
C ARG A 175 12.77 7.85 6.25
N ILE A 176 11.90 7.07 6.86
CA ILE A 176 11.35 7.33 8.19
C ILE A 176 12.07 6.41 9.19
N PRO A 177 12.87 6.97 10.13
CA PRO A 177 13.54 6.16 11.14
C PRO A 177 12.52 5.54 12.09
N ARG A 178 12.88 4.44 12.76
CA ARG A 178 12.11 3.82 13.85
C ARG A 178 12.37 4.47 15.22
N THR A 179 13.43 5.27 15.34
CA THR A 179 13.78 5.97 16.58
C THR A 179 12.86 7.16 16.87
N SER A 180 12.95 7.68 18.10
CA SER A 180 12.40 8.96 18.52
C SER A 180 13.55 9.91 18.85
N PRO A 181 13.49 11.21 18.47
CA PRO A 181 12.41 11.86 17.71
C PRO A 181 12.34 11.41 16.24
N LEU A 182 11.16 11.54 15.63
CA LEU A 182 10.96 11.23 14.21
C LEU A 182 11.64 12.27 13.33
N LYS A 183 12.77 11.90 12.72
CA LYS A 183 13.52 12.75 11.78
C LYS A 183 13.62 12.08 10.41
N PRO A 184 12.60 12.22 9.53
CA PRO A 184 12.66 11.66 8.20
C PRO A 184 13.78 12.28 7.36
N VAL A 185 14.35 11.48 6.45
CA VAL A 185 15.34 11.93 5.46
C VAL A 185 14.72 11.83 4.07
N VAL A 186 14.79 12.91 3.31
CA VAL A 186 14.16 13.03 1.99
C VAL A 186 15.23 13.12 0.91
N LYS A 187 15.12 12.33 -0.16
CA LYS A 187 15.98 12.44 -1.35
C LYS A 187 15.15 12.53 -2.61
N LYS A 188 15.55 13.43 -3.51
CA LYS A 188 14.89 13.59 -4.82
C LYS A 188 15.28 12.43 -5.74
N VAL A 189 14.29 11.84 -6.40
CA VAL A 189 14.45 10.75 -7.37
C VAL A 189 14.21 11.23 -8.79
N ARG A 190 13.12 11.99 -9.01
CA ARG A 190 12.79 12.67 -10.27
C ARG A 190 12.25 14.07 -9.98
N ASP A 191 12.42 14.97 -10.92
CA ASP A 191 12.00 16.37 -10.79
C ASP A 191 10.55 16.62 -11.23
N SER A 192 10.03 15.78 -12.14
CA SER A 192 8.76 16.01 -12.82
C SER A 192 8.09 14.71 -13.31
N THR A 193 6.86 14.84 -13.83
CA THR A 193 6.01 13.81 -14.47
C THR A 193 5.27 12.83 -13.56
N TRP A 194 5.33 12.98 -12.23
CA TRP A 194 4.66 12.06 -11.29
C TRP A 194 3.36 12.60 -10.68
N GLN A 195 2.96 13.83 -11.03
CA GLN A 195 1.79 14.50 -10.43
C GLN A 195 0.46 13.85 -10.79
N GLY A 196 0.39 13.16 -11.94
CA GLY A 196 -0.83 12.53 -12.44
C GLY A 196 -1.25 11.26 -11.70
N PHE A 197 -0.42 10.73 -10.78
CA PHE A 197 -0.77 9.51 -10.05
C PHE A 197 -1.38 9.81 -8.68
N GLU A 198 -2.61 9.35 -8.44
CA GLU A 198 -3.29 9.40 -7.15
C GLU A 198 -2.94 8.20 -6.27
N ALA A 199 -2.52 7.09 -6.86
CA ALA A 199 -2.04 5.91 -6.15
C ALA A 199 -0.72 5.39 -6.72
N LEU A 200 0.17 5.00 -5.81
CA LEU A 200 1.40 4.27 -6.11
C LEU A 200 1.29 2.91 -5.43
N ILE A 201 1.55 1.84 -6.15
CA ILE A 201 1.55 0.47 -5.60
C ILE A 201 2.88 -0.16 -5.93
N ILE A 202 3.54 -0.69 -4.90
CA ILE A 202 4.87 -1.28 -5.01
C ILE A 202 4.81 -2.75 -4.61
N SER A 203 5.53 -3.58 -5.37
CA SER A 203 5.80 -4.97 -5.03
C SER A 203 7.24 -5.29 -5.40
N LYS A 204 7.90 -6.12 -4.59
CA LYS A 204 9.24 -6.60 -4.86
C LYS A 204 9.25 -7.40 -6.17
N CYS A 205 10.30 -7.22 -6.96
CA CYS A 205 10.50 -7.92 -8.23
C CYS A 205 11.95 -8.40 -8.33
N GLY A 206 12.18 -9.66 -7.95
CA GLY A 206 13.52 -10.23 -7.85
C GLY A 206 14.29 -9.71 -6.63
N VAL A 207 15.62 -9.73 -6.71
CA VAL A 207 16.52 -9.40 -5.57
C VAL A 207 16.75 -7.90 -5.43
N TYR A 208 16.78 -7.16 -6.54
CA TYR A 208 17.17 -5.73 -6.57
C TYR A 208 16.11 -4.81 -7.20
N GLY A 209 15.02 -5.39 -7.70
CA GLY A 209 14.01 -4.67 -8.46
C GLY A 209 12.72 -4.48 -7.68
N THR A 210 12.04 -3.41 -8.01
CA THR A 210 10.68 -3.10 -7.57
C THR A 210 9.81 -2.94 -8.82
N LEU A 211 8.63 -3.54 -8.82
CA LEU A 211 7.56 -3.13 -9.73
C LEU A 211 6.74 -2.03 -9.06
N LEU A 212 6.59 -0.93 -9.78
CA LEU A 212 5.78 0.21 -9.39
C LEU A 212 4.64 0.38 -10.38
N LEU A 213 3.42 0.38 -9.88
CA LEU A 213 2.23 0.79 -10.63
C LEU A 213 1.83 2.20 -10.17
N GLY A 214 1.86 3.15 -11.10
CA GLY A 214 1.24 4.47 -10.92
C GLY A 214 -0.16 4.47 -11.52
N ILE A 215 -1.17 4.84 -10.73
CA ILE A 215 -2.58 4.91 -11.16
C ILE A 215 -2.99 6.38 -11.21
N ASP A 216 -3.39 6.80 -12.40
CA ASP A 216 -4.06 8.07 -12.68
C ASP A 216 -5.57 7.83 -12.64
N LYS A 217 -6.23 8.37 -11.61
CA LYS A 217 -7.66 8.27 -11.37
C LYS A 217 -8.46 9.28 -12.19
N ASP A 218 -7.85 10.34 -12.71
CA ASP A 218 -8.54 11.28 -13.60
C ASP A 218 -8.77 10.63 -14.97
N THR A 219 -7.82 9.81 -15.44
CA THR A 219 -7.90 9.09 -16.73
C THR A 219 -8.18 7.59 -16.60
N HIS A 220 -8.41 7.10 -15.38
CA HIS A 220 -8.57 5.68 -15.04
C HIS A 220 -7.49 4.77 -15.64
N SER A 221 -6.25 5.25 -15.72
CA SER A 221 -5.16 4.57 -16.41
C SER A 221 -4.03 4.18 -15.44
N GLY A 222 -3.46 3.00 -15.65
CA GLY A 222 -2.30 2.52 -14.91
C GLY A 222 -1.05 2.46 -15.78
N TYR A 223 0.10 2.83 -15.22
CA TYR A 223 1.41 2.75 -15.88
C TYR A 223 2.37 1.96 -15.01
N LEU A 224 3.03 0.97 -15.62
CA LEU A 224 3.94 0.07 -14.92
C LEU A 224 5.39 0.51 -15.14
N TYR A 225 6.17 0.44 -14.07
CA TYR A 225 7.59 0.79 -14.06
C TYR A 225 8.40 -0.30 -13.36
N ALA A 226 9.58 -0.59 -13.90
CA ALA A 226 10.63 -1.28 -13.15
C ALA A 226 11.52 -0.23 -12.49
N VAL A 227 11.61 -0.28 -11.17
CA VAL A 227 12.37 0.65 -10.33
C VAL A 227 13.51 -0.13 -9.69
N GLY A 228 14.74 0.38 -9.83
CA GLY A 228 15.92 -0.18 -9.18
C GLY A 228 16.01 0.24 -7.72
N HIS A 229 17.16 -0.02 -7.10
CA HIS A 229 17.46 0.49 -5.78
C HIS A 229 17.39 2.02 -5.75
N ALA A 230 16.73 2.57 -4.72
CA ALA A 230 16.52 4.00 -4.60
C ALA A 230 17.81 4.72 -4.17
N ASN A 231 18.46 5.38 -5.12
CA ASN A 231 19.72 6.11 -4.92
C ASN A 231 19.60 7.56 -5.42
N GLY A 232 18.62 8.29 -4.90
CA GLY A 232 18.33 9.67 -5.33
C GLY A 232 18.10 9.76 -6.85
N THR A 233 18.72 10.75 -7.51
CA THR A 233 18.58 10.96 -8.95
C THR A 233 19.17 9.83 -9.79
N ALA A 234 20.09 9.03 -9.24
CA ALA A 234 20.67 7.86 -9.90
C ALA A 234 19.76 6.62 -9.88
N THR A 235 18.60 6.68 -9.20
CA THR A 235 17.62 5.59 -9.22
C THR A 235 17.20 5.29 -10.65
N VAL A 236 17.38 4.04 -11.08
CA VAL A 236 16.90 3.58 -12.40
C VAL A 236 15.38 3.43 -12.34
N ILE A 237 14.68 4.07 -13.27
CA ILE A 237 13.24 3.89 -13.46
C ILE A 237 13.00 3.66 -14.95
N LYS A 238 12.56 2.45 -15.29
CA LYS A 238 12.23 2.05 -16.65
C LYS A 238 10.71 1.94 -16.79
N GLY A 239 10.12 2.75 -17.66
CA GLY A 239 8.72 2.60 -18.05
C GLY A 239 8.52 1.29 -18.82
N LEU A 240 7.56 0.47 -18.37
CA LEU A 240 7.16 -0.77 -19.02
C LEU A 240 5.91 -0.61 -19.88
N GLY A 241 5.22 0.52 -19.75
CA GLY A 241 4.08 0.91 -20.58
C GLY A 241 2.77 1.01 -19.79
N ARG A 242 1.71 1.36 -20.51
CA ARG A 242 0.35 1.38 -19.98
C ARG A 242 -0.11 -0.04 -19.69
N VAL A 243 -0.74 -0.24 -18.54
CA VAL A 243 -1.34 -1.51 -18.14
C VAL A 243 -2.71 -1.62 -18.82
N PRO A 244 -3.03 -2.75 -19.50
CA PRO A 244 -4.27 -2.92 -20.26
C PRO A 244 -5.46 -3.23 -19.32
N SER A 245 -5.79 -2.30 -18.45
CA SER A 245 -6.95 -2.34 -17.55
C SER A 245 -7.47 -0.92 -17.30
N THR A 246 -8.75 -0.82 -16.97
CA THR A 246 -9.35 0.41 -16.46
C THR A 246 -9.22 0.44 -14.95
N PHE A 247 -8.67 1.51 -14.41
CA PHE A 247 -8.50 1.69 -12.97
C PHE A 247 -9.53 2.70 -12.43
N ALA A 248 -10.82 2.30 -12.39
CA ALA A 248 -11.93 3.16 -11.98
C ALA A 248 -12.33 3.05 -10.49
N ASP A 249 -11.86 2.04 -9.77
CA ASP A 249 -12.17 1.88 -8.34
C ASP A 249 -11.68 3.08 -7.49
N PRO A 250 -12.45 3.48 -6.46
CA PRO A 250 -12.10 4.60 -5.61
C PRO A 250 -10.83 4.38 -4.78
N VAL A 251 -10.50 3.12 -4.46
CA VAL A 251 -9.38 2.76 -3.59
C VAL A 251 -8.59 1.62 -4.21
N TYR A 252 -7.26 1.79 -4.29
CA TYR A 252 -6.32 0.75 -4.66
C TYR A 252 -5.25 0.60 -3.59
N PHE A 253 -4.75 -0.62 -3.42
CA PHE A 253 -3.72 -0.93 -2.44
C PHE A 253 -2.87 -2.11 -2.91
N ARG A 254 -1.73 -2.25 -2.24
CA ARG A 254 -0.90 -3.44 -2.36
C ARG A 254 -1.64 -4.63 -1.73
N HIS A 255 -1.77 -5.71 -2.49
CA HIS A 255 -2.21 -6.99 -1.96
C HIS A 255 -1.01 -7.94 -1.87
N VAL A 256 -0.82 -8.56 -0.71
CA VAL A 256 0.19 -9.60 -0.47
C VAL A 256 -0.47 -10.88 0.00
N LEU A 257 0.18 -12.01 -0.22
CA LEU A 257 -0.20 -13.26 0.44
C LEU A 257 0.19 -13.15 1.93
N ARG A 258 1.34 -13.71 2.31
CA ARG A 258 1.87 -13.56 3.67
C ARG A 258 2.89 -12.41 3.68
N PRO A 259 2.75 -11.40 4.56
CA PRO A 259 3.67 -10.27 4.60
C PRO A 259 5.15 -10.66 4.78
N GLY A 260 5.44 -11.78 5.45
CA GLY A 260 6.80 -12.30 5.60
C GLY A 260 7.41 -12.86 4.29
N ASP A 261 6.59 -13.43 3.41
CA ASP A 261 7.04 -14.03 2.15
C ASP A 261 7.36 -12.97 1.08
N ASP A 262 6.74 -11.80 1.17
CA ASP A 262 6.92 -10.67 0.24
C ASP A 262 7.41 -9.41 0.98
N GLN A 263 8.43 -9.58 1.81
CA GLN A 263 9.10 -8.45 2.46
C GLN A 263 9.77 -7.55 1.42
N MET A 264 9.67 -6.24 1.63
CA MET A 264 10.27 -5.24 0.73
C MET A 264 11.79 -5.37 0.65
N LEU A 265 12.38 -4.70 -0.34
CA LEU A 265 13.83 -4.60 -0.47
C LEU A 265 14.46 -4.00 0.80
N PHE A 266 15.75 -4.25 0.99
CA PHE A 266 16.53 -3.67 2.07
C PHE A 266 17.40 -2.54 1.53
N GLY A 267 17.43 -1.41 2.23
CA GLY A 267 18.36 -0.30 1.93
C GLY A 267 17.85 0.76 0.96
N GLU A 268 18.61 1.86 0.92
CA GLU A 268 18.64 2.96 -0.06
C GLU A 268 20.10 3.21 -0.44
#